data_AF-A0A1G7TFL1-F1
#
_entry.id   AF-A0A1G7TFL1-F1
#
_cell.length_a   1.000
_cell.length_b   1.000
_cell.length_c   1.000
_cell.angle_alpha   90.00
_cell.angle_beta   90.00
_cell.angle_gamma   90.00
#
_symmetry.space_group_name_H-M   'P 1'
#
loop_
_entity.id
_entity.type
_entity.pdbx_description
1 polymer ?
#
loop_
_entity_poly.entity_id
_entity_poly.type
_entity_poly.pdbx_seq_one_letter_code
_entity_poly.pdbx_strand_id
1 'polypeptide(L)'
;MKKYIVILLCILVSCCKREPSVGTHQGDNATVSPSKTKGIDGYVGKWHYMVWINDSAYQNKSFWLELRKTGKIYVKGVFASIWDNGYRLDGWNADTDVETNVWGRFVNDSLYVRIKGSYRENSSAKAVLYLVNDSTLLWKLTEENGEIYLPDKVWLEKDNQ
;
A
#
# COMPACT_ATOMS: atom_id res chain seq x y z
N MET A 1 -23.03 27.70 15.96
CA MET A 1 -22.63 26.82 17.09
C MET A 1 -23.43 25.53 17.02
N LYS A 2 -22.83 24.42 16.57
CA LYS A 2 -23.45 23.09 16.59
C LYS A 2 -22.67 22.23 17.59
N LYS A 3 -23.34 21.85 18.68
CA LYS A 3 -22.78 21.00 19.75
C LYS A 3 -22.96 19.54 19.32
N TYR A 4 -21.85 18.79 19.22
CA TYR A 4 -21.91 17.33 19.09
C TYR A 4 -21.61 16.73 20.46
N ILE A 5 -22.60 16.06 21.03
CA ILE A 5 -22.45 15.19 22.19
C ILE A 5 -22.21 13.80 21.62
N VAL A 6 -21.01 13.25 21.83
CA VAL A 6 -20.72 11.83 21.55
C VAL A 6 -20.71 11.11 22.89
N ILE A 7 -21.71 10.25 23.09
CA ILE A 7 -21.88 9.42 24.28
C ILE A 7 -20.97 8.20 24.14
N LEU A 8 -20.06 8.04 25.10
CA LEU A 8 -19.16 6.89 25.25
C LEU A 8 -19.96 5.72 25.87
N LEU A 9 -20.12 4.61 25.15
CA LEU A 9 -20.78 3.42 25.67
C LEU A 9 -19.71 2.43 26.21
N CYS A 10 -19.51 2.42 27.53
CA CYS A 10 -18.74 1.39 28.21
C CYS A 10 -19.66 0.23 28.59
N ILE A 11 -19.46 -0.96 27.99
CA ILE A 11 -20.12 -2.18 28.45
C ILE A 11 -19.10 -2.98 29.27
N LEU A 12 -19.24 -2.91 30.59
CA LEU A 12 -18.72 -3.87 31.55
C LEU A 12 -19.80 -4.95 31.72
N VAL A 13 -19.49 -6.21 31.38
CA VAL A 13 -20.27 -7.36 31.87
C VAL A 13 -19.36 -8.24 32.71
N SER A 14 -19.67 -8.22 34.00
CA SER A 14 -19.08 -9.02 35.06
C SER A 14 -19.26 -10.52 34.88
N CYS A 15 -18.27 -11.24 35.42
CA CYS A 15 -18.24 -12.67 35.70
C CYS A 15 -19.57 -13.30 36.15
N CYS A 16 -19.86 -14.47 35.58
CA CYS A 16 -20.55 -15.54 36.29
C CYS A 16 -19.72 -16.83 36.15
N LYS A 17 -19.12 -17.28 37.26
CA LYS A 17 -18.61 -18.65 37.44
C LYS A 17 -19.80 -19.60 37.60
N ARG A 18 -19.83 -20.69 36.83
CA ARG A 18 -20.42 -21.99 37.19
C ARG A 18 -19.85 -23.07 36.27
N GLU A 19 -19.11 -24.01 36.84
CA GLU A 19 -18.96 -25.38 36.35
C GLU A 19 -19.67 -26.31 37.37
N PRO A 20 -19.95 -27.60 37.10
CA PRO A 20 -19.69 -28.37 35.87
C PRO A 20 -20.91 -29.17 35.35
N SER A 21 -20.89 -29.59 34.08
CA SER A 21 -21.40 -30.93 33.69
C SER A 21 -20.92 -31.30 32.29
N VAL A 22 -20.36 -32.50 32.20
CA VAL A 22 -19.82 -33.19 31.02
C VAL A 22 -20.85 -33.29 29.89
N GLY A 23 -20.42 -32.92 28.69
CA GLY A 23 -21.15 -33.12 27.44
C GLY A 23 -20.18 -32.92 26.27
N THR A 24 -19.66 -34.03 25.76
CA THR A 24 -18.86 -34.13 24.52
C THR A 24 -19.63 -33.55 23.33
N HIS A 25 -19.14 -32.47 22.73
CA HIS A 25 -19.23 -32.23 21.29
C HIS A 25 -18.03 -31.40 20.82
N GLN A 26 -17.33 -32.01 19.87
CA GLN A 26 -16.20 -31.52 19.10
C GLN A 26 -16.70 -30.45 18.12
N GLY A 27 -16.05 -29.28 18.12
CA GLY A 27 -16.40 -28.15 17.26
C GLY A 27 -15.45 -26.97 17.48
N ASP A 28 -14.30 -27.05 16.84
CA ASP A 28 -13.49 -25.94 16.31
C ASP A 28 -13.44 -24.65 17.13
N ASN A 29 -12.64 -24.68 18.20
CA ASN A 29 -11.95 -23.47 18.64
C ASN A 29 -10.97 -23.06 17.53
N ALA A 30 -11.46 -22.27 16.57
CA ALA A 30 -10.61 -21.42 15.76
C ALA A 30 -9.88 -20.47 16.71
N THR A 31 -8.73 -20.93 17.18
CA THR A 31 -7.72 -20.09 17.79
C THR A 31 -7.41 -19.04 16.74
N VAL A 32 -7.92 -17.82 16.94
CA VAL A 32 -7.52 -16.65 16.16
C VAL A 32 -6.04 -16.51 16.40
N SER A 33 -5.25 -17.11 15.51
CA SER A 33 -3.81 -16.93 15.50
C SER A 33 -3.57 -15.44 15.36
N PRO A 34 -2.70 -14.83 16.17
CA PRO A 34 -2.33 -13.44 15.95
C PRO A 34 -1.83 -13.35 14.52
N SER A 35 -2.51 -12.55 13.70
CA SER A 35 -2.10 -12.34 12.31
C SER A 35 -0.64 -11.94 12.36
N LYS A 36 0.23 -12.84 11.89
CA LYS A 36 1.67 -12.64 11.77
C LYS A 36 1.86 -11.20 11.26
N THR A 37 2.39 -10.30 12.09
CA THR A 37 2.61 -8.90 11.67
C THR A 37 3.44 -8.99 10.41
N LYS A 38 2.82 -8.70 9.26
CA LYS A 38 3.49 -8.84 7.99
C LYS A 38 4.48 -7.70 7.94
N GLY A 39 5.73 -8.02 8.29
CA GLY A 39 6.83 -7.10 8.22
C GLY A 39 7.05 -6.64 6.77
N ILE A 40 8.18 -5.98 6.53
CA ILE A 40 8.54 -5.43 5.22
C ILE A 40 8.32 -6.36 4.02
N ASP A 41 8.38 -7.69 4.21
CA ASP A 41 8.17 -8.70 3.17
C ASP A 41 6.77 -8.62 2.53
N GLY A 42 5.76 -8.18 3.28
CA GLY A 42 4.41 -7.98 2.72
C GLY A 42 4.34 -6.87 1.68
N TYR A 43 5.28 -5.93 1.69
CA TYR A 43 5.37 -4.81 0.74
C TYR A 43 6.20 -5.15 -0.50
N VAL A 44 7.00 -6.21 -0.46
CA VAL A 44 7.87 -6.63 -1.57
C VAL A 44 7.03 -7.24 -2.68
N GLY A 45 7.34 -6.89 -3.94
CA GLY A 45 6.64 -7.37 -5.12
C GLY A 45 6.27 -6.25 -6.07
N LYS A 46 5.49 -6.61 -7.10
CA LYS A 46 4.93 -5.67 -8.07
C LYS A 46 3.52 -5.26 -7.63
N TRP A 47 3.23 -4.00 -7.82
CA TRP A 47 1.97 -3.36 -7.45
C TRP A 47 1.53 -2.43 -8.56
N HIS A 48 0.23 -2.28 -8.75
CA HIS A 48 -0.30 -1.38 -9.76
C HIS A 48 -1.56 -0.68 -9.27
N TYR A 49 -1.83 0.47 -9.89
CA TYR A 49 -3.08 1.19 -9.82
C TYR A 49 -3.53 1.48 -11.24
N MET A 50 -4.81 1.26 -11.53
CA MET A 50 -5.40 1.54 -12.84
C MET A 50 -6.81 2.10 -12.66
N VAL A 51 -7.08 3.23 -13.32
CA VAL A 51 -8.42 3.77 -13.51
C VAL A 51 -8.66 3.99 -14.99
N TRP A 52 -9.71 3.34 -15.48
CA TRP A 52 -10.21 3.45 -16.83
C TRP A 52 -11.34 4.47 -16.84
N ILE A 53 -11.10 5.66 -17.40
CA ILE A 53 -12.12 6.73 -17.44
C ILE A 53 -13.03 6.54 -18.67
N ASN A 54 -12.50 5.98 -19.77
CA ASN A 54 -13.23 5.58 -20.98
C ASN A 54 -12.29 4.75 -21.90
N ASP A 55 -12.75 4.46 -23.13
CA ASP A 55 -11.96 3.79 -24.16
C ASP A 55 -10.78 4.62 -24.68
N SER A 56 -10.62 5.88 -24.23
CA SER A 56 -9.46 6.71 -24.57
C SER A 56 -8.30 6.39 -23.64
N ALA A 57 -7.29 5.71 -24.18
CA ALA A 57 -6.02 5.44 -23.49
C ALA A 57 -5.40 6.68 -22.83
N TYR A 58 -5.65 7.86 -23.40
CA TYR A 58 -5.11 9.14 -22.94
C TYR A 58 -5.71 9.65 -21.63
N GLN A 59 -6.88 9.15 -21.22
CA GLN A 59 -7.52 9.55 -19.95
C GLN A 59 -7.32 8.51 -18.84
N ASN A 60 -6.73 7.37 -19.18
CA ASN A 60 -6.51 6.30 -18.23
C ASN A 60 -5.33 6.64 -17.33
N LYS A 61 -5.57 6.47 -16.04
CA LYS A 61 -4.62 6.82 -15.00
C LYS A 61 -4.05 5.54 -14.45
N SER A 62 -2.76 5.31 -14.66
CA SER A 62 -2.10 4.14 -14.10
C SER A 62 -0.70 4.44 -13.60
N PHE A 63 -0.30 3.69 -12.58
CA PHE A 63 1.10 3.59 -12.22
C PHE A 63 1.44 2.19 -11.71
N TRP A 64 2.72 1.83 -11.87
CA TRP A 64 3.31 0.59 -11.41
C TRP A 64 4.40 0.89 -10.40
N LEU A 65 4.54 -0.01 -9.44
CA LEU A 65 5.52 0.06 -8.38
C LEU A 65 6.07 -1.34 -8.13
N GLU A 66 7.35 -1.53 -8.40
CA GLU A 66 8.07 -2.75 -8.04
C GLU A 66 9.00 -2.47 -6.87
N LEU A 67 8.87 -3.24 -5.79
CA LEU A 67 9.69 -3.11 -4.59
C LEU A 67 10.46 -4.39 -4.33
N ARG A 68 11.78 -4.24 -4.10
CA ARG A 68 12.70 -5.32 -3.75
C ARG A 68 13.36 -5.01 -2.41
N LYS A 69 13.39 -6.01 -1.52
CA LYS A 69 14.07 -5.88 -0.23
C LYS A 69 15.59 -5.80 -0.43
N THR A 70 16.22 -4.82 0.19
CA THR A 70 17.69 -4.64 0.15
C THR A 70 18.33 -4.67 1.53
N GLY A 71 17.52 -4.88 2.58
CA GLY A 71 17.97 -5.00 3.96
C GLY A 71 16.81 -5.33 4.90
N LYS A 72 17.08 -5.43 6.21
CA LYS A 72 16.05 -5.77 7.21
C LYS A 72 14.86 -4.78 7.20
N ILE A 73 15.14 -3.51 6.95
CA ILE A 73 14.14 -2.43 6.99
C ILE A 73 14.19 -1.54 5.73
N TYR A 74 14.84 -1.98 4.66
CA TYR A 74 15.05 -1.17 3.46
C TYR A 74 14.57 -1.88 2.20
N VAL A 75 14.00 -1.11 1.28
CA VAL A 75 13.68 -1.53 -0.08
C VAL A 75 14.25 -0.55 -1.10
N LYS A 76 14.48 -1.06 -2.30
CA LYS A 76 14.68 -0.28 -3.52
C LYS A 76 13.68 -0.74 -4.57
N GLY A 77 13.42 0.08 -5.56
CA GLY A 77 12.39 -0.26 -6.53
C GLY A 77 12.37 0.61 -7.75
N VAL A 78 11.36 0.33 -8.56
CA VAL A 78 11.01 1.04 -9.78
C VAL A 78 9.59 1.55 -9.64
N PHE A 79 9.40 2.80 -10.03
CA PHE A 79 8.11 3.45 -10.18
C PHE A 79 7.95 3.89 -11.63
N ALA A 80 6.73 3.71 -12.15
CA ALA A 80 6.37 4.09 -13.50
C ALA A 80 4.94 4.61 -13.58
N SER A 81 4.68 5.67 -14.35
CA SER A 81 3.33 6.24 -14.50
C SER A 81 2.98 6.56 -15.95
N ILE A 82 1.69 6.79 -16.22
CA ILE A 82 1.23 7.40 -17.47
C ILE A 82 0.83 8.84 -17.16
N TRP A 83 1.24 9.77 -18.03
CA TRP A 83 0.89 11.19 -17.89
C TRP A 83 -0.59 11.44 -18.21
N ASP A 84 -1.06 12.62 -17.83
CA ASP A 84 -2.43 13.10 -18.01
C ASP A 84 -2.87 13.25 -19.48
N ASN A 85 -1.93 13.28 -20.42
CA ASN A 85 -2.17 13.29 -21.86
C ASN A 85 -1.89 11.94 -22.54
N GLY A 86 -1.74 10.85 -21.77
CA GLY A 86 -1.44 9.49 -22.24
C GLY A 86 -0.02 9.26 -22.78
N TYR A 87 0.86 10.26 -22.75
CA TYR A 87 2.28 10.01 -22.96
C TYR A 87 2.87 9.28 -21.74
N ARG A 88 3.68 8.25 -22.02
CA ARG A 88 4.35 7.45 -21.00
C ARG A 88 5.39 8.31 -20.28
N LEU A 89 5.30 8.43 -18.95
CA LEU A 89 6.28 9.15 -18.15
C LEU A 89 6.74 8.33 -16.95
N ASP A 90 8.04 8.04 -17.01
CA ASP A 90 8.85 7.24 -16.09
C ASP A 90 8.64 5.72 -16.27
N GLY A 91 9.66 5.05 -16.83
CA GLY A 91 10.13 3.72 -16.37
C GLY A 91 9.38 2.42 -16.67
N TRP A 92 9.06 2.07 -17.92
CA TRP A 92 8.97 0.63 -18.29
C TRP A 92 9.32 0.39 -19.77
N ASN A 93 10.59 0.53 -20.15
CA ASN A 93 11.04 -0.20 -21.34
C ASN A 93 11.49 -1.58 -20.87
N ALA A 94 10.82 -2.62 -21.37
CA ALA A 94 11.08 -4.02 -21.02
C ALA A 94 12.48 -4.51 -21.44
N ASP A 95 13.30 -3.65 -22.07
CA ASP A 95 14.53 -4.03 -22.76
C ASP A 95 15.80 -3.24 -22.35
N THR A 96 15.73 -2.38 -21.33
CA THR A 96 16.92 -1.63 -20.86
C THR A 96 16.92 -1.53 -19.35
N ASP A 97 18.05 -1.93 -18.73
CA ASP A 97 18.37 -1.83 -17.30
C ASP A 97 17.60 -0.71 -16.60
N VAL A 98 16.49 -1.06 -15.95
CA VAL A 98 15.62 -0.04 -15.35
C VAL A 98 16.32 0.55 -14.14
N GLU A 99 16.70 1.82 -14.23
CA GLU A 99 17.34 2.54 -13.14
C GLU A 99 16.43 2.55 -11.91
N THR A 100 16.98 2.14 -10.76
CA THR A 100 16.28 2.27 -9.48
C THR A 100 15.91 3.73 -9.24
N ASN A 101 14.62 4.03 -9.17
CA ASN A 101 14.11 5.38 -8.89
C ASN A 101 13.25 5.44 -7.62
N VAL A 102 13.09 4.32 -6.90
CA VAL A 102 12.41 4.25 -5.60
C VAL A 102 13.38 3.80 -4.52
N TRP A 103 13.34 4.47 -3.37
CA TRP A 103 14.02 4.03 -2.14
C TRP A 103 13.04 4.09 -0.99
N GLY A 104 12.99 3.04 -0.17
CA GLY A 104 12.07 2.98 0.95
C GLY A 104 12.69 2.48 2.25
N ARG A 105 12.09 2.90 3.36
CA ARG A 105 12.43 2.48 4.72
C ARG A 105 11.16 2.07 5.46
N PHE A 106 11.19 0.86 6.01
CA PHE A 106 10.14 0.33 6.85
C PHE A 106 10.30 0.87 8.28
N VAL A 107 9.22 1.42 8.83
CA VAL A 107 9.18 2.00 10.18
C VAL A 107 7.86 1.57 10.83
N ASN A 108 7.96 0.86 11.95
CA ASN A 108 6.84 0.24 12.66
C ASN A 108 6.06 -0.70 11.74
N ASP A 109 4.93 -0.25 11.21
CA ASP A 109 4.03 -1.02 10.34
C ASP A 109 3.78 -0.35 8.98
N SER A 110 4.65 0.60 8.59
CA SER A 110 4.48 1.38 7.36
C SER A 110 5.77 1.48 6.57
N LEU A 111 5.64 1.54 5.25
CA LEU A 111 6.77 1.72 4.35
C LEU A 111 6.78 3.15 3.81
N TYR A 112 7.80 3.91 4.18
CA TYR A 112 8.02 5.26 3.67
C TYR A 112 8.88 5.16 2.42
N VAL A 113 8.43 5.75 1.31
CA VAL A 113 9.17 5.73 0.04
C VAL A 113 9.45 7.15 -0.43
N ARG A 114 10.59 7.31 -1.10
CA ARG A 114 10.93 8.47 -1.92
C ARG A 114 11.09 8.01 -3.37
N ILE A 115 10.64 8.85 -4.28
CA ILE A 115 10.67 8.61 -5.73
C ILE A 115 11.40 9.76 -6.40
N LYS A 116 12.25 9.43 -7.36
CA LYS A 116 12.84 10.38 -8.30
C LYS A 116 12.17 10.18 -9.66
N GLY A 117 11.59 11.23 -10.23
CA GLY A 117 11.08 11.19 -11.60
C GLY A 117 12.23 11.10 -12.61
N SER A 118 12.01 10.47 -13.75
CA SER A 118 13.05 10.21 -14.76
C SER A 118 13.08 11.29 -15.84
N TYR A 119 11.96 11.92 -16.17
CA TYR A 119 11.86 12.79 -17.36
C TYR A 119 12.31 14.24 -17.17
N ARG A 120 12.22 14.77 -15.94
CA ARG A 120 12.75 16.10 -15.61
C ARG A 120 13.60 15.99 -14.36
N GLU A 121 14.81 16.53 -14.41
CA GLU A 121 15.89 16.32 -13.44
C GLU A 121 15.54 16.67 -11.97
N ASN A 122 14.38 17.28 -11.73
CA ASN A 122 13.93 17.75 -10.42
C ASN A 122 12.58 17.18 -9.95
N SER A 123 11.91 16.30 -10.73
CA SER A 123 10.67 15.69 -10.26
C SER A 123 10.94 14.71 -9.13
N SER A 124 10.17 14.80 -8.04
CA SER A 124 10.30 13.89 -6.91
C SER A 124 9.01 13.79 -6.12
N ALA A 125 8.85 12.67 -5.42
CA ALA A 125 7.71 12.47 -4.54
C ALA A 125 8.08 11.68 -3.30
N LYS A 126 7.28 11.82 -2.24
CA LYS A 126 7.34 11.00 -1.04
C LYS A 126 5.95 10.44 -0.74
N ALA A 127 5.90 9.17 -0.37
CA ALA A 127 4.66 8.52 0.01
C ALA A 127 4.85 7.57 1.19
N VAL A 128 3.72 7.24 1.83
CA VAL A 128 3.64 6.21 2.86
C VAL A 128 2.71 5.11 2.36
N LEU A 129 3.19 3.88 2.45
CA LEU A 129 2.45 2.69 2.09
C LEU A 129 2.02 1.97 3.37
N TYR A 130 0.78 1.48 3.36
CA TYR A 130 0.22 0.66 4.44
C TYR A 130 -0.26 -0.67 3.86
N LEU A 131 0.20 -1.78 4.41
CA LEU A 131 -0.27 -3.10 4.01
C LEU A 131 -1.66 -3.34 4.58
N VAL A 132 -2.65 -3.49 3.69
CA VAL A 132 -4.03 -3.81 4.08
C VAL A 132 -4.19 -5.32 4.22
N ASN A 133 -3.70 -6.06 3.22
CA ASN A 133 -3.71 -7.51 3.14
C ASN A 133 -2.63 -7.96 2.14
N ASP A 134 -2.51 -9.27 1.84
CA ASP A 134 -1.46 -9.78 0.93
C ASP A 134 -1.54 -9.27 -0.51
N SER A 135 -2.72 -8.82 -0.94
CA SER A 135 -2.98 -8.39 -2.30
C SER A 135 -3.17 -6.88 -2.44
N THR A 136 -3.15 -6.11 -1.35
CA THR A 136 -3.53 -4.69 -1.35
C THR A 136 -2.62 -3.82 -0.48
N LEU A 137 -2.10 -2.74 -1.07
CA LEU A 137 -1.45 -1.64 -0.35
C LEU A 137 -2.31 -0.38 -0.38
N LEU A 138 -2.41 0.34 0.73
CA LEU A 138 -2.72 1.76 0.68
C LEU A 138 -1.49 2.52 0.21
N TRP A 139 -1.64 3.35 -0.81
CA TRP A 139 -0.71 4.43 -1.12
C TRP A 139 -1.25 5.74 -0.57
N LYS A 140 -0.39 6.55 0.06
CA LYS A 140 -0.70 7.92 0.45
C LYS A 140 0.47 8.84 0.11
N LEU A 141 0.26 9.76 -0.82
CA LEU A 141 1.21 10.81 -1.16
C LEU A 141 1.36 11.78 0.03
N THR A 142 2.58 12.26 0.24
CA THR A 142 2.91 13.19 1.33
C THR A 142 3.64 14.43 0.86
N GLU A 143 4.34 14.34 -0.26
CA GLU A 143 5.05 15.44 -0.88
C GLU A 143 5.22 15.12 -2.36
N GLU A 144 5.04 16.13 -3.21
CA GLU A 144 5.26 16.04 -4.65
C GLU A 144 5.90 17.35 -5.13
N ASN A 145 6.93 17.22 -5.95
CA ASN A 145 7.61 18.34 -6.59
C ASN A 145 7.81 18.00 -8.07
N GLY A 146 7.56 18.96 -8.95
CA GLY A 146 7.76 18.81 -10.40
C GLY A 146 6.59 18.11 -11.09
N GLU A 147 6.84 17.60 -12.29
CA GLU A 147 5.86 16.92 -13.12
C GLU A 147 6.02 15.40 -12.93
N ILE A 148 5.13 14.79 -12.14
CA ILE A 148 5.03 13.34 -11.91
C ILE A 148 3.57 12.99 -11.67
N TYR A 149 3.01 11.97 -12.33
CA TYR A 149 1.63 11.59 -12.05
C TYR A 149 1.56 10.65 -10.85
N LEU A 150 1.05 11.15 -9.72
CA LEU A 150 0.81 10.36 -8.51
C LEU A 150 -0.53 10.76 -7.88
N PRO A 151 -1.46 9.81 -7.69
CA PRO A 151 -2.70 10.13 -6.99
C PRO A 151 -2.44 10.29 -5.48
N ASP A 152 -3.16 11.24 -4.86
CA ASP A 152 -3.01 11.55 -3.43
C ASP A 152 -3.17 10.33 -2.51
N LYS A 153 -4.15 9.48 -2.84
CA LYS A 153 -4.48 8.30 -2.04
C LYS A 153 -5.20 7.25 -2.89
N VAL A 154 -4.62 6.06 -3.01
CA VAL A 154 -5.19 4.95 -3.80
C VAL A 154 -4.88 3.59 -3.19
N TRP A 155 -5.66 2.59 -3.57
CA TRP A 155 -5.34 1.18 -3.29
C TRP A 155 -4.55 0.62 -4.46
N LEU A 156 -3.37 0.05 -4.16
CA LEU A 156 -2.57 -0.68 -5.13
C LEU A 156 -2.88 -2.15 -5.03
N GLU A 157 -3.03 -2.78 -6.17
CA GLU A 157 -3.27 -4.21 -6.30
C GLU A 157 -1.95 -4.93 -6.60
N LYS A 158 -1.76 -6.09 -5.96
CA LYS A 158 -0.61 -6.96 -6.21
C LYS A 158 -0.67 -7.49 -7.64
N ASP A 159 0.42 -7.31 -8.37
CA ASP A 159 0.61 -7.97 -9.64
C ASP A 159 1.37 -9.29 -9.43
N ASN A 160 0.70 -10.41 -9.69
CA ASN A 160 1.22 -11.76 -9.52
C ASN A 160 1.80 -12.35 -10.83
N GLN A 161 1.91 -11.54 -11.90
CA GLN A 161 2.42 -11.98 -13.21
C GLN A 161 3.96 -12.02 -13.28
#